data_AF-A0A945DFB2-F1
#
_entry.id   AF-A0A945DFB2-F1
#
_cell.length_a   1.000
_cell.length_b   1.000
_cell.length_c   1.000
_cell.angle_alpha   90.00
_cell.angle_beta   90.00
_cell.angle_gamma   90.00
#
_symmetry.space_group_name_H-M   'P 1'
#
loop_
_entity.id
_entity.type
_entity.pdbx_description
1 polymer ?
#
loop_
_entity_poly.entity_id
_entity_poly.type
_entity_poly.pdbx_seq_one_letter_code
_entity_poly.pdbx_strand_id
1 'polypeptide(L)'
;LFFVLTHQLYKNEFKNNKELIKSLLKQLNLDYINDIEYFVTNKPKIIKKEVLKPMTIVPYERKSYAIFDNNAKNKKIYDKFEEIRDLIKKKI
;
A
#
# COMPACT_ATOMS: atom_id res chain seq x y z
N LEU A 1 22.31 -23.74 -5.63
CA LEU A 1 21.67 -22.44 -5.24
C LEU A 1 21.65 -22.35 -3.72
N PHE A 2 21.88 -21.18 -3.13
CA PHE A 2 21.86 -21.03 -1.67
C PHE A 2 20.94 -19.89 -1.22
N PHE A 3 20.29 -20.06 -0.07
CA PHE A 3 19.40 -19.06 0.54
C PHE A 3 19.87 -18.71 1.95
N VAL A 4 19.69 -17.45 2.35
CA VAL A 4 19.96 -16.99 3.72
C VAL A 4 18.64 -16.61 4.38
N LEU A 5 18.21 -17.40 5.35
CA LEU A 5 16.99 -17.21 6.11
C LEU A 5 17.24 -16.25 7.28
N THR A 6 16.31 -15.32 7.49
CA THR A 6 16.43 -14.29 8.54
C THR A 6 16.01 -14.77 9.92
N HIS A 7 15.33 -15.91 10.01
CA HIS A 7 14.76 -16.39 11.27
C HIS A 7 14.76 -17.92 11.33
N GLN A 8 15.02 -18.46 12.52
CA GLN A 8 15.11 -19.90 12.75
C GLN A 8 13.79 -20.63 12.45
N LEU A 9 12.64 -19.98 12.68
CA LEU A 9 11.33 -20.58 12.40
C LEU A 9 11.15 -20.95 10.92
N TYR A 10 11.72 -20.17 9.99
CA TYR A 10 11.63 -20.45 8.56
C TYR A 10 12.45 -21.68 8.13
N LYS A 11 13.34 -22.19 9.00
CA LYS A 11 14.14 -23.37 8.72
C LYS A 11 13.26 -24.59 8.40
N ASN A 12 12.21 -24.81 9.19
CA ASN A 12 11.38 -26.00 9.05
C ASN A 12 10.49 -25.91 7.81
N GLU A 13 9.86 -24.75 7.60
CA GLU A 13 9.06 -24.47 6.40
C GLU A 13 9.88 -24.59 5.11
N PHE A 14 11.08 -24.00 5.09
CA PHE A 14 11.96 -24.08 3.93
C PHE A 14 12.41 -25.52 3.65
N LYS A 15 12.71 -26.30 4.70
CA LYS A 15 13.06 -27.72 4.57
C LYS A 15 11.92 -28.52 3.92
N ASN A 16 10.69 -28.33 4.39
CA ASN A 16 9.52 -29.05 3.86
C ASN A 16 9.23 -28.67 2.39
N ASN A 17 9.48 -27.42 2.02
CA ASN A 17 9.22 -26.91 0.67
C ASN A 17 10.38 -27.15 -0.32
N LYS A 18 11.50 -27.75 0.11
CA LYS A 18 12.70 -27.91 -0.74
C LYS A 18 12.41 -28.64 -2.06
N GLU A 19 11.65 -29.73 -2.00
CA GLU A 19 11.30 -30.51 -3.20
C GLU A 19 10.33 -29.77 -4.13
N LEU A 20 9.40 -28.98 -3.58
CA LEU A 20 8.51 -28.13 -4.36
C LEU A 20 9.28 -27.02 -5.08
N ILE A 21 10.26 -26.39 -4.41
CA ILE A 21 11.11 -25.38 -5.05
C ILE A 21 11.92 -26.04 -6.19
N LYS A 22 12.45 -27.25 -5.99
CA LYS A 22 13.14 -27.99 -7.04
C LYS A 22 12.24 -28.28 -8.25
N SER A 23 11.00 -28.69 -8.04
CA SER A 23 10.08 -28.96 -9.16
C SER A 23 9.74 -27.68 -9.94
N LEU A 24 9.54 -26.56 -9.24
CA LEU A 24 9.29 -25.25 -9.86
C LEU A 24 10.50 -24.78 -10.69
N LEU A 25 11.73 -24.97 -10.18
CA LEU A 25 12.94 -24.61 -10.93
C LEU A 25 13.07 -25.42 -12.24
N LYS A 26 12.73 -26.71 -12.22
CA LYS A 26 12.68 -27.54 -13.42
C LYS A 26 11.64 -27.04 -14.42
N GLN A 27 10.45 -26.66 -13.95
CA GLN A 27 9.41 -26.08 -14.82
C GLN A 27 9.85 -24.77 -15.49
N LEU A 28 10.79 -24.05 -14.90
CA LEU A 28 11.37 -22.82 -15.44
C LEU A 28 12.61 -23.08 -16.32
N ASN A 29 12.91 -24.34 -16.68
CA ASN A 29 14.08 -24.77 -17.44
C ASN A 29 15.43 -24.42 -16.75
N LEU A 30 15.45 -24.35 -15.42
CA LEU A 30 16.66 -24.11 -14.62
C LEU A 30 17.30 -25.43 -14.14
N ASP A 31 17.39 -26.40 -15.05
CA ASP A 31 17.83 -27.78 -14.75
C ASP A 31 19.29 -27.89 -14.33
N TYR A 32 20.09 -26.84 -14.57
CA TYR A 32 21.48 -26.78 -14.12
C TYR A 32 21.61 -26.62 -12.59
N ILE A 33 20.52 -26.31 -11.87
CA ILE A 33 20.52 -26.17 -10.42
C ILE A 33 20.26 -27.55 -9.78
N ASN A 34 21.34 -28.27 -9.49
CA ASN A 34 21.27 -29.63 -8.93
C ASN A 34 20.84 -29.68 -7.46
N ASP A 35 21.23 -28.69 -6.64
CA ASP A 35 20.82 -28.65 -5.24
C ASP A 35 20.59 -27.23 -4.70
N ILE A 36 19.82 -27.21 -3.62
CA ILE A 36 19.41 -26.02 -2.88
C ILE A 36 19.87 -26.18 -1.44
N GLU A 37 20.74 -25.27 -1.00
CA GLU A 37 21.19 -25.18 0.39
C GLU A 37 20.65 -23.92 1.05
N TYR A 38 20.60 -23.90 2.38
CA TYR A 38 20.18 -22.71 3.11
C TYR A 38 20.89 -22.58 4.46
N PHE A 39 21.05 -21.34 4.90
CA PHE A 39 21.66 -20.99 6.18
C PHE A 39 20.76 -20.02 6.92
N VAL A 40 20.70 -20.12 8.25
CA VAL A 40 19.98 -19.14 9.08
C VAL A 40 20.99 -18.12 9.58
N THR A 41 20.74 -16.84 9.32
CA THR A 41 21.60 -15.78 9.87
C THR A 41 21.21 -15.48 11.31
N ASN A 42 22.21 -15.47 12.21
CA ASN A 42 22.08 -14.96 13.57
C ASN A 42 22.28 -13.45 13.66
N LYS A 43 22.45 -12.76 12.51
CA LYS A 43 22.63 -11.32 12.51
C LYS A 43 21.37 -10.69 13.09
N PRO A 44 21.46 -9.87 14.16
CA PRO A 44 20.33 -9.08 14.61
C PRO A 44 19.85 -8.27 13.41
N LYS A 45 18.54 -8.27 13.15
CA LYS A 45 17.96 -7.38 12.14
C LYS A 45 18.41 -5.97 12.52
N ILE A 46 19.38 -5.42 11.79
CA ILE A 46 19.53 -3.98 11.72
C ILE A 46 18.24 -3.57 11.04
N ILE A 47 17.23 -3.23 11.84
CA ILE A 47 16.09 -2.49 11.37
C ILE A 47 16.74 -1.25 10.79
N LYS A 48 16.96 -1.22 9.48
CA LYS A 48 17.15 0.03 8.78
C LYS A 48 15.91 0.77 9.20
N LYS A 49 16.06 1.73 10.12
CA LYS A 49 15.01 2.69 10.40
C LYS A 49 14.73 3.24 9.02
N GLU A 50 13.66 2.78 8.39
CA GLU A 50 13.11 3.49 7.25
C GLU A 50 13.03 4.90 7.78
N VAL A 51 13.79 5.80 7.17
CA VAL A 51 13.67 7.22 7.46
C VAL A 51 12.21 7.46 7.15
N LEU A 52 11.38 7.49 8.20
CA LEU A 52 9.97 7.82 8.10
C LEU A 52 9.99 9.11 7.33
N LYS A 53 9.62 9.05 6.04
CA LYS A 53 9.46 10.28 5.26
C LYS A 53 8.53 11.12 6.13
N PRO A 54 8.89 12.36 6.48
CA PRO A 54 7.99 13.20 7.25
C PRO A 54 6.65 13.12 6.54
N MET A 55 5.64 12.64 7.27
CA MET A 55 4.30 12.50 6.73
C MET A 55 3.92 13.88 6.21
N THR A 56 4.00 14.08 4.89
CA THR A 56 3.56 15.30 4.26
C THR A 56 2.06 15.28 4.43
N ILE A 57 1.58 15.95 5.46
CA ILE A 57 0.17 16.22 5.66
C ILE A 57 -0.20 17.10 4.47
N VAL A 58 -0.73 16.49 3.41
CA VAL A 58 -1.31 17.24 2.30
C VAL A 58 -2.53 17.94 2.91
N PRO A 59 -2.57 19.28 2.98
CA PRO A 59 -3.74 19.97 3.49
C PRO A 59 -4.96 19.56 2.67
N TYR A 60 -6.08 19.33 3.34
CA TYR A 60 -7.33 18.98 2.66
C TYR A 60 -7.71 20.09 1.68
N GLU A 61 -7.72 19.77 0.39
CA GLU A 61 -8.17 20.68 -0.65
C GLU A 61 -9.71 20.71 -0.66
N ARG A 62 -10.29 21.89 -0.43
CA ARG A 62 -11.75 22.06 -0.41
C ARG A 62 -12.33 21.89 -1.82
N LYS A 63 -13.28 20.95 -1.99
CA LYS A 63 -13.93 20.64 -3.28
C LYS A 63 -15.35 21.21 -3.44
N SER A 64 -15.72 22.21 -2.66
CA SER A 64 -17.09 22.75 -2.65
C SER A 64 -17.29 23.71 -3.82
N TYR A 65 -17.67 23.21 -5.00
CA TYR A 65 -17.86 24.01 -6.22
C TYR A 65 -19.26 24.63 -6.39
N ALA A 66 -20.11 24.55 -5.36
CA ALA A 66 -21.49 25.04 -5.38
C ALA A 66 -22.37 24.45 -6.51
N ILE A 67 -22.09 23.20 -6.92
CA ILE A 67 -22.84 22.48 -7.95
C ILE A 67 -23.97 21.70 -7.27
N PHE A 68 -25.16 22.29 -7.24
CA PHE A 68 -26.39 21.65 -6.76
C PHE A 68 -27.61 22.34 -7.36
N ASP A 69 -28.68 21.57 -7.57
CA ASP A 69 -29.98 22.10 -8.01
C ASP A 69 -30.81 22.57 -6.81
N ASN A 70 -31.43 23.73 -6.94
CA ASN A 70 -32.30 24.31 -5.92
C ASN A 70 -33.76 24.12 -6.33
N ASN A 71 -34.39 23.06 -5.82
CA ASN A 71 -35.79 22.74 -6.13
C ASN A 71 -36.76 23.20 -5.03
N ALA A 72 -36.35 24.15 -4.18
CA ALA A 72 -37.18 24.63 -3.08
C ALA A 72 -38.41 25.38 -3.61
N LYS A 73 -39.61 24.94 -3.18
CA LYS A 73 -40.88 25.59 -3.55
C LYS A 73 -41.15 26.88 -2.76
N ASN A 74 -40.53 27.02 -1.59
CA ASN A 74 -40.66 28.22 -0.76
C ASN A 74 -39.59 29.24 -1.15
N LYS A 75 -40.03 30.43 -1.58
CA LYS A 75 -39.16 31.53 -2.02
C LYS A 75 -38.09 31.89 -0.99
N LYS A 76 -38.44 32.02 0.29
CA LYS A 76 -37.48 32.39 1.35
C LYS A 76 -36.36 31.36 1.50
N ILE A 77 -36.68 30.09 1.32
CA ILE A 77 -35.72 28.99 1.38
C ILE A 77 -34.87 28.98 0.11
N TYR A 78 -35.50 29.13 -1.05
CA TYR A 78 -34.83 29.21 -2.34
C TYR A 78 -33.75 30.30 -2.33
N ASP A 79 -34.11 31.52 -1.94
CA ASP A 79 -33.21 32.68 -1.90
C ASP A 79 -31.98 32.42 -0.98
N LYS A 80 -32.19 31.73 0.15
CA LYS A 80 -31.10 31.38 1.07
C LYS A 80 -30.10 30.39 0.47
N PHE A 81 -30.56 29.43 -0.33
CA PHE A 81 -29.67 28.50 -1.01
C PHE A 81 -28.87 29.18 -2.13
N GLU A 82 -29.46 30.17 -2.81
CA GLU A 82 -28.75 31.00 -3.78
C GLU A 82 -27.68 31.88 -3.10
N GLU A 83 -28.01 32.52 -1.97
CA GLU A 83 -27.02 33.26 -1.18
C GLU A 83 -25.82 32.36 -0.78
N ILE A 84 -26.08 31.12 -0.36
CA ILE A 84 -25.03 30.15 -0.03
C ILE A 84 -24.19 29.80 -1.26
N ARG A 85 -24.82 29.62 -2.44
CA ARG A 85 -24.12 29.34 -3.70
C ARG A 85 -23.14 30.46 -4.04
N ASP A 86 -23.55 31.71 -3.89
CA ASP A 86 -22.71 32.88 -4.17
C ASP A 86 -21.54 33.01 -3.18
N LEU A 87 -21.80 32.75 -1.90
CA LEU A 87 -20.75 32.74 -0.86
C LEU A 87 -19.69 31.67 -1.12
N ILE A 88 -20.09 30.51 -1.63
CA ILE A 88 -19.15 29.43 -1.99
C ILE A 88 -18.34 29.85 -3.22
N LYS A 89 -18.98 30.36 -4.28
CA LYS A 89 -18.30 30.81 -5.52
C LYS A 89 -17.30 31.94 -5.28
N LYS A 90 -17.61 32.89 -4.37
CA LYS A 90 -16.71 34.02 -4.04
C LYS A 90 -15.46 33.60 -3.28
N LYS A 91 -15.50 32.48 -2.55
CA LYS A 91 -14.39 31.97 -1.72
C LYS A 91 -13.49 30.97 -2.46
N ILE A 92 -13.78 30.69 -3.72
CA ILE A 92 -12.92 29.96 -4.67
C ILE A 92 -12.15 31.01 -5.47
#